data_AF-A0A932Z8M0-F1
#
_entry.id   AF-A0A932Z8M0-F1
#
_cell.length_a   1.000
_cell.length_b   1.000
_cell.length_c   1.000
_cell.angle_alpha   90.00
_cell.angle_beta   90.00
_cell.angle_gamma   90.00
#
_symmetry.space_group_name_H-M   'P 1'
#
loop_
_entity.id
_entity.type
_entity.pdbx_description
1 polymer ?
#
loop_
_entity_poly.entity_id
_entity_poly.type
_entity_poly.pdbx_seq_one_letter_code
_entity_poly.pdbx_strand_id
1 'polypeptide(L)'
;MPTERPAPGRLRPLRALKMLINAPEWNAAVTVNREPSPLVRSLCLVLAVAVIVQLFYLGAKPMAAGLIPPPWDKLAHFVVYSAITVLLWIGTAGRMPLAVLAAVVAIGALDELHQASLPGRAADAWDFLADVCAGAGTALTMLLLYGASGPRRARSNHELMR
;
A
#
# COMPACT_ATOMS: atom_id res chain seq x y z
N MET A 1 -7.47 57.73 -24.05
CA MET A 1 -7.86 56.86 -22.92
C MET A 1 -6.79 55.80 -22.75
N PRO A 2 -6.25 55.55 -21.54
CA PRO A 2 -5.23 54.54 -21.30
C PRO A 2 -5.86 53.15 -21.30
N THR A 3 -5.23 52.19 -21.98
CA THR A 3 -5.62 50.77 -21.95
C THR A 3 -4.93 50.08 -20.78
N GLU A 4 -5.63 49.96 -19.65
CA GLU A 4 -5.13 49.15 -18.53
C GLU A 4 -5.08 47.66 -18.94
N ARG A 5 -3.90 47.04 -18.82
CA ARG A 5 -3.77 45.58 -18.94
C ARG A 5 -4.31 44.94 -17.66
N PRO A 6 -5.12 43.86 -17.75
CA PRO A 6 -5.64 43.18 -16.58
C PRO A 6 -4.50 42.53 -15.77
N ALA A 7 -4.55 42.69 -14.45
CA ALA A 7 -3.58 42.09 -13.53
C ALA A 7 -3.60 40.55 -13.58
N PRO A 8 -2.44 39.87 -13.46
CA PRO A 8 -2.38 38.41 -13.48
C PRO A 8 -3.16 37.84 -12.29
N GLY A 9 -4.24 37.11 -12.61
CA GLY A 9 -5.11 36.48 -11.62
C GLY A 9 -4.32 35.51 -10.73
N ARG A 10 -4.35 35.76 -9.42
CA ARG A 10 -3.85 34.86 -8.38
C ARG A 10 -4.47 33.48 -8.58
N LEU A 11 -3.71 32.52 -9.09
CA LEU A 11 -4.16 31.13 -9.12
C LEU A 11 -4.38 30.67 -7.67
N ARG A 12 -5.63 30.31 -7.35
CA ARG A 12 -5.97 29.77 -6.03
C ARG A 12 -5.05 28.56 -5.77
N PRO A 13 -4.41 28.42 -4.59
CA PRO A 13 -3.40 27.39 -4.32
C PRO A 13 -3.90 25.98 -4.61
N LEU A 14 -5.19 25.73 -4.40
CA LEU A 14 -5.85 24.45 -4.71
C LEU A 14 -5.92 24.12 -6.21
N ARG A 15 -5.96 25.13 -7.10
CA ARG A 15 -5.90 24.93 -8.55
C ARG A 15 -4.48 24.64 -9.03
N ALA A 16 -3.48 25.32 -8.48
CA ALA A 16 -2.08 25.06 -8.76
C ALA A 16 -1.67 23.65 -8.27
N LEU A 17 -2.11 23.26 -7.07
CA LEU A 17 -1.91 21.91 -6.54
C LEU A 17 -2.59 20.84 -7.42
N LYS A 18 -3.83 21.08 -7.85
CA LYS A 18 -4.51 20.18 -8.81
C LYS A 18 -3.78 20.11 -10.16
N MET A 19 -3.17 21.19 -10.64
CA MET A 19 -2.38 21.16 -11.88
C MET A 19 -1.08 20.38 -11.73
N LEU A 20 -0.37 20.55 -10.61
CA LEU A 20 0.86 19.80 -10.32
C LEU A 20 0.60 18.30 -10.14
N ILE A 21 -0.51 17.93 -9.49
CA ILE A 21 -0.91 16.52 -9.34
C ILE A 21 -1.35 15.91 -10.68
N ASN A 22 -2.02 16.69 -11.54
CA ASN A 22 -2.55 16.20 -12.81
C ASN A 22 -1.58 16.36 -14.00
N ALA A 23 -0.32 16.74 -13.76
CA ALA A 23 0.65 16.90 -14.83
C ALA A 23 0.87 15.56 -15.57
N PRO A 24 0.68 15.51 -16.89
CA PRO A 24 0.69 14.26 -17.67
C PRO A 24 2.02 13.51 -17.61
N GLU A 25 3.13 14.21 -17.38
CA GLU A 25 4.47 13.63 -17.21
C GLU A 25 4.62 12.80 -15.92
N TRP A 26 3.95 13.18 -14.83
CA TRP A 26 3.95 12.39 -13.57
C TRP A 26 3.12 11.12 -13.69
N ASN A 27 2.02 11.17 -14.44
CA ASN A 27 1.14 10.02 -14.69
C ASN A 27 1.80 8.94 -15.55
N ALA A 28 2.78 9.30 -16.38
CA ALA A 28 3.54 8.36 -17.21
C ALA A 28 4.68 7.67 -16.43
N ALA A 29 5.30 8.38 -15.47
CA ALA A 29 6.41 7.83 -14.68
C ALA A 29 5.98 6.79 -13.63
N VAL A 30 4.72 6.84 -13.19
CA VAL A 30 4.14 5.89 -12.22
C VAL A 30 3.12 4.99 -12.90
N THR A 31 3.56 4.21 -13.89
CA THR A 31 2.71 3.18 -14.51
C THR A 31 2.81 1.89 -13.71
N VAL A 32 1.98 1.76 -12.67
CA VAL A 32 1.82 0.45 -12.00
C VAL A 32 1.13 -0.50 -12.96
N ASN A 33 1.74 -1.67 -13.20
CA ASN A 33 1.13 -2.70 -14.03
C ASN A 33 -0.15 -3.19 -13.36
N ARG A 34 -1.30 -2.79 -13.90
CA ARG A 34 -2.62 -3.01 -13.27
C ARG A 34 -3.12 -4.43 -13.37
N GLU A 35 -2.58 -5.18 -14.32
CA GLU A 35 -2.97 -6.56 -14.61
C GLU A 35 -1.71 -7.43 -14.49
N PRO A 36 -1.20 -7.66 -13.27
CA PRO A 36 -0.11 -8.61 -13.08
C PRO A 36 -0.51 -9.97 -13.67
N SER A 37 0.43 -10.60 -14.38
CA SER A 37 0.17 -11.89 -15.03
C SER A 37 -0.26 -12.94 -14.01
N PRO A 38 -1.01 -13.98 -14.41
CA PRO A 38 -1.43 -15.04 -13.49
C PRO A 38 -0.27 -15.66 -12.71
N LEU A 39 0.89 -15.86 -13.35
CA LEU A 39 2.10 -16.36 -12.68
C LEU A 39 2.57 -15.41 -11.58
N VAL A 40 2.69 -14.11 -11.86
CA VAL A 40 3.12 -13.12 -10.86
C VAL A 40 2.16 -13.10 -9.68
N ARG A 41 0.84 -13.14 -9.95
CA ARG A 41 -0.18 -13.18 -8.92
C ARG A 41 -0.04 -14.42 -8.04
N SER A 42 0.10 -15.59 -8.65
CA SER A 42 0.31 -16.85 -7.93
C SER A 42 1.59 -16.83 -7.10
N LEU A 43 2.70 -16.34 -7.65
CA LEU A 43 3.96 -16.20 -6.93
C LEU A 43 3.83 -15.26 -5.73
N CYS A 44 3.17 -14.11 -5.88
CA CYS A 44 2.94 -13.20 -4.77
C CYS A 44 2.06 -13.82 -3.67
N LEU A 45 1.02 -14.58 -4.02
CA LEU A 45 0.20 -15.29 -3.04
C LEU A 45 0.99 -16.39 -2.31
N VAL A 46 1.78 -17.17 -3.04
CA VAL A 46 2.66 -18.19 -2.45
C VAL A 46 3.67 -17.55 -1.51
N LEU A 47 4.29 -16.43 -1.92
CA LEU A 47 5.21 -15.69 -1.07
C LEU A 47 4.52 -15.08 0.15
N ALA A 48 3.29 -14.55 0.02
CA ALA A 48 2.54 -14.06 1.17
C ALA A 48 2.31 -15.17 2.20
N VAL A 49 1.86 -16.34 1.73
CA VAL A 49 1.69 -17.52 2.59
C VAL A 49 3.02 -17.94 3.21
N ALA A 50 4.12 -17.95 2.45
CA ALA A 50 5.44 -18.32 2.95
C ALA A 50 5.92 -17.35 4.06
N VAL A 51 5.73 -16.04 3.88
CA VAL A 51 6.06 -15.02 4.90
C VAL A 51 5.19 -15.20 6.14
N ILE A 52 3.88 -15.45 5.99
CA ILE A 52 2.98 -15.70 7.11
C ILE A 52 3.41 -16.96 7.87
N VAL A 53 3.66 -18.08 7.17
CA VAL A 53 4.15 -19.32 7.80
C VAL A 53 5.49 -19.09 8.50
N GLN A 54 6.40 -18.34 7.88
CA GLN A 54 7.67 -17.96 8.49
C GLN A 54 7.46 -17.15 9.78
N LEU A 55 6.55 -16.17 9.77
CA LEU A 55 6.23 -15.32 10.93
C LEU A 55 5.81 -16.18 12.13
N PHE A 56 4.82 -17.07 11.95
CA PHE A 56 4.36 -17.93 13.03
C PHE A 56 5.40 -18.99 13.43
N TYR A 57 6.04 -19.66 12.47
CA TYR A 57 6.93 -20.78 12.78
C TYR A 57 8.31 -20.36 13.29
N LEU A 58 8.96 -19.38 12.64
CA LEU A 58 10.26 -18.87 13.07
C LEU A 58 10.11 -17.88 14.22
N GLY A 59 9.04 -17.09 14.26
CA GLY A 59 8.75 -16.16 15.35
C GLY A 59 8.53 -16.84 16.69
N ALA A 60 8.11 -18.11 16.69
CA ALA A 60 7.96 -18.97 17.86
C ALA A 60 9.26 -19.57 18.40
N LYS A 61 10.39 -19.43 17.69
CA LYS A 61 11.66 -19.99 18.16
C LYS A 61 12.24 -19.13 19.29
N PRO A 62 12.92 -19.71 20.30
CA PRO A 62 13.53 -18.94 21.37
C PRO A 62 14.50 -17.86 20.88
N MET A 63 15.21 -18.12 19.77
CA MET A 63 16.14 -17.16 19.15
C MET A 63 15.46 -15.91 18.59
N ALA A 64 14.14 -15.94 18.36
CA ALA A 64 13.38 -14.80 17.88
C ALA A 64 12.96 -13.84 19.00
N ALA A 65 12.92 -14.32 20.25
CA ALA A 65 12.58 -13.50 21.41
C ALA A 65 13.65 -12.41 21.62
N GLY A 66 13.26 -11.14 21.53
CA GLY A 66 14.16 -10.00 21.67
C GLY A 66 15.18 -9.85 20.52
N LEU A 67 15.01 -10.56 19.40
CA LEU A 67 15.91 -10.49 18.25
C LEU A 67 16.02 -9.06 17.68
N ILE A 68 14.89 -8.35 17.68
CA ILE A 68 14.82 -6.94 17.29
C ILE A 68 14.42 -6.17 18.55
N PRO A 69 15.32 -5.35 19.13
CA PRO A 69 15.03 -4.64 20.37
C PRO A 69 14.18 -3.38 20.13
N PRO A 70 13.40 -2.94 21.13
CA PRO A 70 12.72 -1.65 21.09
C PRO A 70 13.66 -0.46 20.83
N PRO A 71 13.24 0.55 20.04
CA PRO A 71 11.92 0.70 19.40
C PRO A 71 11.84 0.11 17.97
N TRP A 72 12.87 -0.63 17.54
CA TRP A 72 12.99 -1.11 16.15
C TRP A 72 12.07 -2.29 15.84
N ASP A 73 11.61 -2.99 16.86
CA ASP A 73 10.58 -4.03 16.78
C ASP A 73 9.31 -3.52 16.10
N LYS A 74 8.84 -2.32 16.44
CA LYS A 74 7.62 -1.71 15.85
C LYS A 74 7.84 -1.41 14.36
N LEU A 75 9.06 -0.99 13.99
CA LEU A 75 9.42 -0.80 12.59
C LEU A 75 9.49 -2.15 11.84
N ALA A 76 9.99 -3.20 12.49
CA ALA A 76 10.04 -4.54 11.90
C ALA A 76 8.63 -5.09 11.63
N HIS A 77 7.72 -4.95 12.60
CA HIS A 77 6.29 -5.21 12.44
C HIS A 77 5.74 -4.43 11.24
N PHE A 78 5.92 -3.11 11.24
CA PHE A 78 5.43 -2.27 10.14
C PHE A 78 5.92 -2.74 8.76
N VAL A 79 7.21 -3.08 8.63
CA VAL A 79 7.80 -3.53 7.37
C VAL A 79 7.25 -4.89 6.94
N VAL A 80 7.17 -5.87 7.85
CA VAL A 80 6.67 -7.22 7.54
C VAL A 80 5.21 -7.16 7.10
N TYR A 81 4.36 -6.45 7.84
CA TYR A 81 2.94 -6.35 7.52
C TYR A 81 2.67 -5.50 6.27
N SER A 82 3.52 -4.51 5.98
CA SER A 82 3.50 -3.81 4.69
C SER A 82 3.84 -4.75 3.54
N ALA A 83 4.87 -5.60 3.70
CA ALA A 83 5.26 -6.58 2.68
C ALA A 83 4.14 -7.60 2.40
N ILE A 84 3.50 -8.14 3.46
CA ILE A 84 2.32 -9.02 3.33
C ILE A 84 1.20 -8.29 2.56
N THR A 85 0.93 -7.03 2.92
CA THR A 85 -0.10 -6.22 2.25
C THR A 85 0.19 -6.04 0.76
N VAL A 86 1.42 -5.71 0.37
CA VAL A 86 1.81 -5.58 -1.05
C VAL A 86 1.64 -6.89 -1.79
N LEU A 87 2.09 -8.02 -1.21
CA LEU A 87 1.99 -9.33 -1.84
C LEU A 87 0.52 -9.75 -2.06
N LEU A 88 -0.32 -9.56 -1.05
CA LEU A 88 -1.76 -9.82 -1.15
C LEU A 88 -2.45 -8.87 -2.15
N TRP A 89 -2.06 -7.60 -2.18
CA TRP A 89 -2.57 -6.63 -3.14
C TRP A 89 -2.25 -7.04 -4.58
N ILE A 90 -0.99 -7.38 -4.87
CA ILE A 90 -0.56 -7.84 -6.21
C ILE A 90 -1.26 -9.17 -6.56
N GLY A 91 -1.32 -10.12 -5.62
CA GLY A 91 -1.99 -11.41 -5.82
C GLY A 91 -3.47 -11.29 -6.19
N THR A 92 -4.16 -10.35 -5.55
CA THR A 92 -5.56 -10.02 -5.84
C THR A 92 -5.72 -9.01 -6.99
N ALA A 93 -4.62 -8.52 -7.56
CA ALA A 93 -4.53 -7.45 -8.55
C ALA A 93 -5.30 -6.17 -8.14
N GLY A 94 -5.26 -5.83 -6.85
CA GLY A 94 -5.94 -4.66 -6.30
C GLY A 94 -7.47 -4.72 -6.33
N ARG A 95 -8.06 -5.87 -6.66
CA ARG A 95 -9.52 -6.03 -6.83
C ARG A 95 -10.27 -6.21 -5.51
N MET A 96 -9.55 -6.52 -4.43
CA MET A 96 -10.14 -6.86 -3.12
C MET A 96 -9.50 -6.06 -1.97
N PRO A 97 -9.46 -4.71 -2.02
CA PRO A 97 -8.71 -3.90 -1.06
C PRO A 97 -9.16 -4.10 0.40
N LEU A 98 -10.47 -4.21 0.63
CA LEU A 98 -11.00 -4.44 1.98
C LEU A 98 -10.68 -5.85 2.51
N ALA A 99 -10.69 -6.86 1.64
CA ALA A 99 -10.35 -8.21 2.05
C ALA A 99 -8.86 -8.34 2.37
N VAL A 100 -7.99 -7.65 1.62
CA VAL A 100 -6.56 -7.57 1.91
C VAL A 100 -6.34 -6.91 3.27
N LEU A 101 -6.96 -5.74 3.52
CA LEU A 101 -6.84 -5.06 4.81
C LEU A 101 -7.35 -5.93 5.96
N ALA A 102 -8.53 -6.54 5.82
CA ALA A 102 -9.09 -7.42 6.84
C ALA A 102 -8.19 -8.62 7.13
N ALA A 103 -7.59 -9.22 6.10
CA ALA A 103 -6.65 -10.33 6.26
C ALA A 103 -5.40 -9.91 7.05
N VAL A 104 -4.79 -8.77 6.70
CA VAL A 104 -3.59 -8.26 7.38
C VAL A 104 -3.87 -7.93 8.84
N VAL A 105 -5.00 -7.28 9.14
CA VAL A 105 -5.43 -7.01 10.52
C VAL A 105 -5.68 -8.31 11.30
N ALA A 106 -6.34 -9.29 10.68
CA ALA A 106 -6.56 -10.59 11.31
C ALA A 106 -5.25 -11.35 11.59
N ILE A 107 -4.30 -11.30 10.66
CA ILE A 107 -2.97 -11.89 10.83
C ILE A 107 -2.24 -11.23 12.00
N GLY A 108 -2.27 -9.90 12.12
CA GLY A 108 -1.64 -9.16 13.22
C GLY A 108 -2.22 -9.54 14.57
N ALA A 109 -3.55 -9.59 14.66
CA ALA A 109 -4.21 -10.03 15.88
C ALA A 109 -3.85 -11.48 16.26
N LEU A 110 -3.77 -12.37 15.26
CA LEU A 110 -3.38 -13.77 15.47
C LEU A 110 -1.91 -13.91 15.89
N ASP A 111 -1.00 -13.09 15.36
CA ASP A 111 0.41 -13.06 15.76
C ASP A 111 0.56 -12.64 17.22
N GLU A 112 -0.08 -11.56 17.66
CA GLU A 112 -0.04 -11.14 19.06
C GLU A 112 -0.66 -12.19 20.01
N LEU A 113 -1.79 -12.78 19.64
CA LEU A 113 -2.40 -13.89 20.40
C LEU A 113 -1.48 -15.10 20.46
N HIS A 114 -0.75 -15.39 19.38
CA HIS A 114 0.23 -16.46 19.35
C HIS A 114 1.43 -16.14 20.25
N GLN A 115 1.96 -14.92 20.18
CA GLN A 115 3.06 -14.44 21.02
C GLN A 115 2.73 -14.48 22.51
N ALA A 116 1.48 -14.20 22.90
CA ALA A 116 1.03 -14.35 24.29
C ALA A 116 1.22 -15.77 24.85
N SER A 117 1.26 -16.79 24.00
CA SER A 117 1.45 -18.19 24.39
C SER A 117 2.92 -18.65 24.37
N LEU A 118 3.84 -17.81 23.93
CA LEU A 118 5.24 -18.17 23.70
C LEU A 118 6.16 -17.69 24.85
N PRO A 119 6.97 -18.57 25.46
CA PRO A 119 7.93 -18.16 26.48
C PRO A 119 8.91 -17.11 25.97
N GLY A 120 9.11 -16.03 26.73
CA GLY A 120 10.02 -14.93 26.35
C GLY A 120 9.44 -13.97 25.31
N ARG A 121 8.18 -14.16 24.90
CA ARG A 121 7.40 -13.21 24.11
C ARG A 121 6.28 -12.63 24.97
N ALA A 122 5.79 -11.47 24.57
CA ALA A 122 4.62 -10.83 25.16
C ALA A 122 3.80 -10.24 24.03
N ALA A 123 2.48 -10.33 24.15
CA ALA A 123 1.60 -9.58 23.27
C ALA A 123 1.71 -8.08 23.58
N ASP A 124 1.82 -7.25 22.55
CA ASP A 124 1.94 -5.80 22.64
C ASP A 124 0.92 -5.12 21.72
N ALA A 125 0.04 -4.31 22.33
CA ALA A 125 -0.94 -3.54 21.59
C ALA A 125 -0.30 -2.53 20.63
N TRP A 126 0.93 -2.08 20.90
CA TRP A 126 1.68 -1.20 20.01
C TRP A 126 2.22 -1.91 18.77
N ASP A 127 2.57 -3.19 18.89
CA ASP A 127 2.98 -4.02 17.75
C ASP A 127 1.76 -4.30 16.86
N PHE A 128 0.61 -4.67 17.46
CA PHE A 128 -0.65 -4.77 16.71
C PHE A 128 -1.03 -3.46 16.00
N LEU A 129 -0.87 -2.31 16.68
CA LEU A 129 -1.15 -1.01 16.06
C LEU A 129 -0.19 -0.73 14.89
N ALA A 130 1.09 -1.12 15.00
CA ALA A 130 2.05 -1.01 13.90
C ALA A 130 1.61 -1.85 12.70
N ASP A 131 1.11 -3.07 12.93
CA ASP A 131 0.60 -3.98 11.89
C ASP A 131 -0.62 -3.39 11.17
N VAL A 132 -1.58 -2.86 11.94
CA VAL A 132 -2.78 -2.19 11.40
C VAL A 132 -2.38 -0.95 10.59
N CYS A 133 -1.47 -0.12 11.10
CA CYS A 133 -0.97 1.05 10.40
C CYS A 133 -0.25 0.68 9.09
N ALA A 134 0.54 -0.39 9.11
CA ALA A 134 1.21 -0.92 7.92
C ALA A 134 0.21 -1.38 6.86
N GLY A 135 -0.78 -2.18 7.27
CA GLY A 135 -1.85 -2.65 6.40
C GLY A 135 -2.65 -1.51 5.79
N ALA A 136 -3.18 -0.61 6.62
CA ALA A 136 -4.01 0.51 6.18
C ALA A 136 -3.23 1.50 5.31
N GLY A 137 -2.02 1.90 5.75
CA GLY A 137 -1.16 2.83 5.04
C GLY A 137 -0.75 2.28 3.68
N THR A 138 -0.28 1.03 3.63
CA THR A 138 0.13 0.38 2.38
C THR A 138 -1.05 0.18 1.44
N ALA A 139 -2.20 -0.28 1.93
CA ALA A 139 -3.40 -0.44 1.13
C ALA A 139 -3.89 0.89 0.55
N LEU A 140 -3.86 1.99 1.32
CA LEU A 140 -4.21 3.32 0.84
C LEU A 140 -3.22 3.79 -0.23
N THR A 141 -1.91 3.64 0.00
CA THR A 141 -0.88 3.97 -0.99
C THR A 141 -1.11 3.20 -2.28
N MET A 142 -1.35 1.89 -2.19
CA MET A 142 -1.65 1.07 -3.37
C MET A 142 -2.94 1.52 -4.07
N LEU A 143 -4.00 1.85 -3.32
CA LEU A 143 -5.24 2.38 -3.89
C LEU A 143 -5.00 3.67 -4.67
N LEU A 144 -4.21 4.59 -4.14
CA LEU A 144 -3.86 5.84 -4.80
C LEU A 144 -3.04 5.60 -6.06
N LEU A 145 -2.05 4.71 -6.00
CA LEU A 145 -1.23 4.35 -7.17
C LEU A 145 -2.05 3.66 -8.27
N TYR A 146 -3.02 2.81 -7.90
CA TYR A 146 -3.91 2.15 -8.85
C TYR A 146 -5.03 3.07 -9.36
N GLY A 147 -5.52 4.00 -8.54
CA GLY A 147 -6.63 4.91 -8.84
C GLY A 147 -6.25 6.19 -9.58
N ALA A 148 -5.03 6.72 -9.38
CA ALA A 148 -4.58 7.97 -9.99
C ALA A 148 -4.49 7.92 -11.52
N SER A 149 -4.38 6.75 -12.14
CA SER A 149 -4.19 6.63 -13.60
C SER A 149 -5.49 6.31 -14.37
N GLY A 150 -6.61 6.98 -14.03
CA GLY A 150 -7.94 6.82 -14.65
C GLY A 150 -7.99 7.03 -16.19
N PRO A 151 -9.12 6.70 -16.85
CA PRO A 151 -9.15 6.31 -18.26
C PRO A 151 -8.55 7.37 -19.20
N ARG A 152 -7.57 6.97 -20.02
CA ARG A 152 -7.35 7.64 -21.31
C ARG A 152 -8.65 7.45 -22.10
N ARG A 153 -9.57 8.40 -21.99
CA ARG A 153 -10.71 8.51 -22.89
C ARG A 153 -10.10 8.64 -24.27
N ALA A 154 -10.12 7.55 -25.03
CA ALA A 154 -9.72 7.57 -26.43
C ALA A 154 -10.51 8.70 -27.08
N ARG A 155 -9.84 9.81 -27.41
CA ARG A 155 -10.39 10.77 -28.35
C ARG A 155 -10.54 9.98 -29.64
N SER A 156 -11.74 9.50 -29.92
CA SER A 156 -12.07 9.01 -31.25
C SER A 156 -11.79 10.15 -32.21
N ASN A 157 -10.88 9.94 -33.15
CA ASN A 157 -10.55 10.84 -34.26
C ASN A 157 -11.72 10.96 -35.25
N HIS A 158 -12.94 11.22 -34.75
CA HIS A 158 -14.15 11.40 -35.56
C HIS A 158 -14.54 12.87 -35.76
N GLU A 159 -13.84 13.83 -35.15
CA GLU A 159 -14.11 15.27 -35.27
C GLU A 159 -13.16 16.03 -36.20
N LEU A 160 -12.17 15.38 -36.82
CA LEU A 160 -11.22 16.02 -37.75
C LEU A 160 -11.55 15.75 -39.24
N MET A 161 -12.71 15.17 -39.53
CA MET A 161 -13.17 14.86 -40.90
C MET A 161 -14.61 15.35 -41.17
N ARG A 162 -15.06 16.41 -40.50
CA ARG A 162 -16.31 17.11 -40.84
C ARG A 162 -16.04 18.56 -41.18
#